data_AF-A0A832JU46-F1
#
_entry.id   AF-A0A832JU46-F1
#
_cell.length_a   1.000
_cell.length_b   1.000
_cell.length_c   1.000
_cell.angle_alpha   90.00
_cell.angle_beta   90.00
_cell.angle_gamma   90.00
#
_symmetry.space_group_name_H-M   'P 1'
#
loop_
_entity.id
_entity.type
_entity.pdbx_description
1 polymer ?
#
loop_
_entity_poly.entity_id
_entity_poly.type
_entity_poly.pdbx_seq_one_letter_code
_entity_poly.pdbx_strand_id
1 'polypeptide(L)'
;MPDDVLVTCSKTHCYILGEPDGLWCFLRPRSLELPELIKILLEEHRSVRALLLKIHHLISEGRDKEVAEALKDFKPYLDQHIIDEEATILKILLEAYGRQGAENAVKVFQQHREIHQLITELTRAESPEELRDKRERLRQILDDHFAAEESGIFPWALETYRRVRRE
;
A
#
# COMPACT_ATOMS: atom_id res chain seq x y z
N MET A 1 5.44 30.98 23.93
CA MET A 1 5.63 31.44 22.55
C MET A 1 7.13 31.61 22.35
N PRO A 2 7.75 31.09 21.28
CA PRO A 2 7.12 30.68 20.02
C PRO A 2 7.56 29.23 19.63
N ASP A 3 7.20 28.58 18.54
CA ASP A 3 6.70 29.02 17.24
C ASP A 3 5.59 28.09 16.76
N ASP A 4 4.53 28.71 16.23
CA ASP A 4 3.61 28.11 15.29
C ASP A 4 4.41 27.41 14.18
N VAL A 5 4.22 26.10 14.02
CA VAL A 5 4.65 25.40 12.81
C VAL A 5 3.68 25.79 11.70
N LEU A 6 3.94 26.97 11.14
CA LEU A 6 3.41 27.40 9.86
C LEU A 6 3.92 26.42 8.80
N VAL A 7 3.05 25.47 8.42
CA VAL A 7 3.20 24.71 7.20
C VAL A 7 3.10 25.69 6.04
N THR A 8 4.23 26.26 5.63
CA THR A 8 4.30 27.07 4.43
C THR A 8 4.41 26.13 3.24
N CYS A 9 3.28 25.92 2.57
CA CYS A 9 3.23 25.20 1.30
C CYS A 9 3.70 26.15 0.19
N SER A 10 5.02 26.29 0.05
CA SER A 10 5.63 26.91 -1.15
C SER A 10 5.79 25.84 -2.22
N LYS A 11 5.34 26.15 -3.44
CA LYS A 11 5.13 25.26 -4.59
C LYS A 11 6.34 24.47 -5.11
N THR A 12 7.47 24.43 -4.42
CA THR A 12 8.68 23.87 -5.04
C THR A 12 9.56 22.97 -4.18
N HIS A 13 9.52 22.96 -2.84
CA HIS A 13 10.34 22.02 -2.07
C HIS A 13 9.75 21.73 -0.68
N CYS A 14 9.51 20.45 -0.38
CA CYS A 14 9.19 19.98 0.97
C CYS A 14 10.32 19.05 1.43
N TYR A 15 11.11 19.50 2.40
CA TYR A 15 12.09 18.68 3.10
C TYR A 15 11.50 18.33 4.47
N ILE A 16 11.12 17.07 4.66
CA ILE A 16 10.89 16.50 5.99
C ILE A 16 11.70 15.20 6.07
N LEU A 17 12.76 15.26 6.87
CA LEU A 17 13.50 14.13 7.45
C LEU A 17 14.12 13.10 6.47
N GLY A 18 15.28 13.45 5.90
CA GLY A 18 16.43 12.53 5.92
C GLY A 18 16.44 11.30 5.01
N GLU A 19 15.53 11.15 4.05
CA GLU A 19 15.66 10.14 2.98
C GLU A 19 15.96 10.80 1.62
N PRO A 20 16.88 10.27 0.78
CA PRO A 20 17.33 10.93 -0.45
C PRO A 20 16.28 10.92 -1.59
N ASP A 21 15.19 10.16 -1.44
CA ASP A 21 14.25 9.89 -2.52
C ASP A 21 12.95 10.67 -2.28
N GLY A 22 13.00 11.97 -2.59
CA GLY A 22 11.91 12.94 -2.49
C GLY A 22 10.70 12.71 -3.42
N LEU A 23 10.22 11.47 -3.54
CA LEU A 23 9.07 11.08 -4.36
C LEU A 23 7.75 11.00 -3.58
N TRP A 24 7.79 11.01 -2.25
CA TRP A 24 6.57 10.90 -1.41
C TRP A 24 5.67 12.15 -1.42
N CYS A 25 6.14 13.29 -1.94
CA CYS A 25 5.44 14.58 -1.85
C CYS A 25 4.39 14.84 -2.95
N PHE A 26 4.19 13.94 -3.93
CA PHE A 26 3.29 14.19 -5.07
C PHE A 26 2.11 13.22 -5.21
N LEU A 27 2.14 12.06 -4.56
CA LEU A 27 1.01 11.13 -4.62
C LEU A 27 -0.08 11.61 -3.64
N ARG A 28 -1.28 11.80 -4.19
CA ARG A 28 -2.48 12.15 -3.43
C ARG A 28 -3.44 10.98 -3.48
N PRO A 29 -4.27 10.77 -2.45
CA PRO A 29 -5.34 9.81 -2.58
C PRO A 29 -6.24 10.18 -3.75
N ARG A 30 -6.68 9.17 -4.50
CA ARG A 30 -7.64 9.30 -5.59
C ARG A 30 -8.92 9.92 -5.05
N SER A 31 -9.43 10.94 -5.74
CA SER A 31 -10.67 11.63 -5.36
C SER A 31 -11.88 10.81 -5.77
N LEU A 32 -12.16 9.74 -5.01
CA LEU A 32 -13.25 8.80 -5.26
C LEU A 32 -14.09 8.63 -3.99
N GLU A 33 -15.37 8.31 -4.17
CA GLU A 33 -16.22 7.91 -3.05
C GLU A 33 -15.81 6.52 -2.57
N LEU A 34 -15.88 6.28 -1.25
CA LEU A 34 -15.38 5.04 -0.64
C LEU A 34 -15.87 3.75 -1.33
N PRO A 35 -17.16 3.60 -1.72
CA PRO A 35 -17.62 2.40 -2.42
C PRO A 35 -16.99 2.18 -3.80
N GLU A 36 -16.63 3.25 -4.51
CA GLU A 36 -15.94 3.16 -5.80
C GLU A 36 -14.46 2.89 -5.59
N LEU A 37 -13.84 3.54 -4.60
CA LEU A 37 -12.46 3.31 -4.24
C LEU A 37 -12.22 1.83 -3.88
N ILE A 38 -13.05 1.24 -3.01
CA ILE A 38 -12.90 -0.17 -2.60
C ILE A 38 -13.03 -1.13 -3.80
N LYS A 39 -13.90 -0.85 -4.78
CA LYS A 39 -13.99 -1.69 -5.98
C LYS A 39 -12.67 -1.70 -6.74
N ILE A 40 -12.04 -0.53 -6.88
CA ILE A 40 -10.75 -0.41 -7.53
C ILE A 40 -9.69 -1.14 -6.71
N LEU A 41 -9.58 -0.91 -5.40
CA LEU A 41 -8.61 -1.61 -4.53
C LEU A 41 -8.72 -3.14 -4.64
N LEU A 42 -9.95 -3.68 -4.71
CA LEU A 42 -10.18 -5.11 -4.93
C LEU A 42 -9.69 -5.61 -6.30
N GLU A 43 -9.85 -4.82 -7.36
CA GLU A 43 -9.29 -5.13 -8.68
C GLU A 43 -7.76 -5.04 -8.66
N GLU A 44 -7.21 -4.13 -7.88
CA GLU A 44 -5.78 -3.99 -7.68
C GLU A 44 -5.19 -5.21 -6.96
N HIS A 45 -5.83 -5.72 -5.89
CA HIS A 45 -5.40 -6.98 -5.24
C HIS A 45 -5.31 -8.14 -6.23
N ARG A 46 -6.31 -8.28 -7.12
CA ARG A 46 -6.29 -9.33 -8.17
C ARG A 46 -5.14 -9.14 -9.14
N SER A 47 -4.88 -7.90 -9.53
CA SER A 47 -3.80 -7.53 -10.46
C SER A 47 -2.43 -7.81 -9.84
N VAL A 48 -2.25 -7.51 -8.55
CA VAL A 48 -1.03 -7.82 -7.79
C VAL A 48 -0.80 -9.33 -7.71
N ARG A 49 -1.84 -10.11 -7.35
CA ARG A 49 -1.72 -11.58 -7.30
C ARG A 49 -1.34 -12.17 -8.67
N ALA A 50 -1.94 -11.66 -9.75
CA ALA A 50 -1.61 -12.08 -11.11
C ALA A 50 -0.16 -11.73 -11.50
N LEU A 51 0.32 -10.55 -11.09
CA LEU A 51 1.70 -10.14 -11.33
C LEU A 51 2.70 -11.05 -10.58
N LEU A 52 2.44 -11.37 -9.32
CA LEU A 52 3.30 -12.27 -8.54
C LEU A 52 3.36 -13.68 -9.15
N LEU A 53 2.24 -14.18 -9.68
CA LEU A 53 2.21 -15.44 -10.42
C LEU A 53 3.03 -15.36 -11.71
N LYS A 54 2.90 -14.27 -12.47
CA LYS A 54 3.73 -14.03 -13.67
C LYS A 54 5.22 -14.02 -13.32
N ILE A 55 5.60 -13.31 -12.25
CA ILE A 55 6.99 -13.25 -11.77
C ILE A 55 7.47 -14.65 -11.38
N HIS A 56 6.65 -15.44 -10.68
CA HIS A 56 6.98 -16.83 -10.36
C HIS A 56 7.31 -17.65 -11.61
N HIS A 57 6.49 -17.57 -12.65
CA HIS A 57 6.75 -18.27 -13.91
C HIS A 57 8.04 -17.79 -14.59
N LEU A 58 8.27 -16.47 -14.67
CA LEU A 58 9.49 -15.91 -15.27
C LEU A 58 10.75 -16.37 -14.53
N ILE A 59 10.72 -16.43 -13.20
CA ILE A 59 11.84 -16.96 -12.40
C ILE A 59 12.07 -18.45 -12.68
N SER A 60 10.99 -19.25 -12.79
CA SER A 60 11.10 -20.68 -13.09
C SER A 60 11.69 -20.97 -14.48
N GLU A 61 11.49 -20.04 -15.43
CA GLU A 61 12.01 -20.10 -16.80
C GLU A 61 13.41 -19.47 -16.94
N GLY A 62 13.98 -18.89 -15.87
CA GLY A 62 15.28 -18.20 -15.90
C GLY A 62 15.26 -16.89 -16.70
N ARG A 63 14.10 -16.22 -16.77
CA ARG A 63 13.88 -14.99 -17.58
C ARG A 63 14.06 -13.73 -16.74
N ASP A 64 15.23 -13.58 -16.14
CA ASP A 64 15.51 -12.55 -15.13
C ASP A 64 15.30 -11.11 -15.62
N LYS A 65 15.61 -10.82 -16.90
CA LYS A 65 15.37 -9.50 -17.50
C LYS A 65 13.89 -9.11 -17.47
N GLU A 66 13.01 -10.06 -17.74
CA GLU A 66 11.57 -9.82 -17.78
C GLU A 66 10.97 -9.72 -16.37
N VAL A 67 11.62 -10.34 -15.37
CA VAL A 67 11.28 -10.11 -13.97
C VAL A 67 11.55 -8.66 -13.59
N ALA A 68 12.71 -8.11 -13.96
CA ALA A 68 13.05 -6.72 -13.69
C ALA A 68 12.07 -5.75 -14.38
N GLU A 69 11.67 -6.04 -15.62
CA GLU A 69 10.64 -5.27 -16.33
C GLU A 69 9.27 -5.35 -15.64
N ALA A 70 8.87 -6.55 -15.19
CA ALA A 70 7.61 -6.74 -14.48
C ALA A 70 7.56 -6.00 -13.13
N LEU A 71 8.70 -5.84 -12.46
CA LEU A 71 8.81 -5.14 -11.18
C LEU A 71 8.90 -3.62 -11.30
N LYS A 72 9.28 -3.10 -12.48
CA LYS A 72 9.57 -1.67 -12.68
C LYS A 72 8.39 -0.77 -12.29
N ASP A 73 7.19 -1.14 -12.69
CA ASP A 73 5.98 -0.34 -12.44
C ASP A 73 5.24 -0.80 -11.18
N PHE A 74 5.71 -1.85 -10.52
CA PHE A 74 5.03 -2.44 -9.36
C PHE A 74 5.07 -1.53 -8.13
N LYS A 75 6.23 -0.95 -7.83
CA LYS A 75 6.39 -0.12 -6.64
C LYS A 75 5.52 1.15 -6.70
N PRO A 76 5.57 1.99 -7.77
CA PRO A 76 4.74 3.19 -7.83
C PRO A 76 3.24 2.87 -7.78
N TYR A 77 2.83 1.75 -8.37
CA TYR A 77 1.46 1.29 -8.34
C TYR A 77 1.00 0.94 -6.93
N LEU A 78 1.79 0.15 -6.19
CA LEU A 78 1.45 -0.21 -4.82
C LEU A 78 1.54 0.98 -3.85
N ASP A 79 2.48 1.91 -4.07
CA ASP A 79 2.56 3.15 -3.29
C ASP A 79 1.23 3.93 -3.37
N GLN A 80 0.63 4.06 -4.56
CA GLN A 80 -0.66 4.74 -4.73
C GLN A 80 -1.80 3.97 -4.02
N HIS A 81 -1.82 2.65 -4.16
CA HIS A 81 -2.79 1.78 -3.48
C HIS A 81 -2.79 2.00 -1.95
N ILE A 82 -1.62 1.91 -1.34
CA ILE A 82 -1.41 2.09 0.10
C ILE A 82 -1.85 3.50 0.56
N ILE A 83 -1.52 4.53 -0.22
CA ILE A 83 -1.92 5.92 0.09
C ILE A 83 -3.44 6.05 0.14
N ASP A 84 -4.16 5.42 -0.78
CA ASP A 84 -5.62 5.50 -0.82
C ASP A 84 -6.25 4.85 0.41
N GLU A 85 -5.72 3.71 0.83
CA GLU A 85 -6.20 2.99 1.99
C GLU A 85 -5.92 3.74 3.28
N GLU A 86 -4.69 4.22 3.48
CA GLU A 86 -4.32 4.93 4.70
C GLU A 86 -5.04 6.28 4.81
N ALA A 87 -5.07 7.06 3.72
CA ALA A 87 -5.64 8.39 3.72
C ALA A 87 -7.17 8.40 3.73
N THR A 88 -7.81 7.31 3.30
CA THR A 88 -9.27 7.22 3.19
C THR A 88 -9.85 6.20 4.16
N ILE A 89 -9.46 4.94 4.05
CA ILE A 89 -10.07 3.82 4.80
C ILE A 89 -9.66 3.88 6.27
N LEU A 90 -8.36 3.88 6.55
CA LEU A 90 -7.87 3.94 7.91
C LEU A 90 -8.30 5.25 8.59
N LYS A 91 -8.26 6.37 7.87
CA LYS A 91 -8.73 7.67 8.37
C LYS A 91 -10.19 7.62 8.84
N ILE A 92 -11.11 7.10 8.02
CA ILE A 92 -12.54 6.98 8.38
C ILE A 92 -12.72 6.15 9.66
N LEU A 93 -11.98 5.04 9.78
CA LEU A 93 -12.06 4.18 10.96
C LEU A 93 -11.49 4.87 12.20
N LEU A 94 -10.37 5.59 12.07
CA LEU A 94 -9.78 6.34 13.17
C LEU A 94 -10.68 7.50 13.63
N GLU A 95 -11.31 8.22 12.70
CA GLU A 95 -12.23 9.30 13.02
C GLU A 95 -13.48 8.79 13.74
N ALA A 96 -14.01 7.63 13.33
CA ALA A 96 -15.22 7.06 13.91
C ALA A 96 -15.02 6.34 15.25
N TYR A 97 -13.86 5.73 15.49
CA TYR A 97 -13.64 4.84 16.64
C TYR A 97 -12.44 5.21 17.51
N GLY A 98 -11.63 6.19 17.09
CA GLY A 98 -10.35 6.49 17.72
C GLY A 98 -9.32 5.37 17.53
N ARG A 99 -8.08 5.62 17.96
CA ARG A 99 -6.96 4.68 17.77
C ARG A 99 -7.19 3.32 18.43
N GLN A 100 -7.76 3.31 19.64
CA GLN A 100 -8.01 2.07 20.38
C GLN A 100 -9.15 1.25 19.75
N GLY A 101 -10.23 1.91 19.33
CA GLY A 101 -11.34 1.23 18.66
C GLY A 101 -10.96 0.72 17.26
N ALA A 102 -9.99 1.36 16.61
CA ALA A 102 -9.46 0.98 15.31
C ALA A 102 -8.19 0.10 15.36
N GLU A 103 -7.83 -0.48 16.50
CA GLU A 103 -6.53 -1.15 16.69
C GLU A 103 -6.28 -2.28 15.67
N ASN A 104 -7.30 -3.07 15.35
CA ASN A 104 -7.18 -4.15 14.36
C ASN A 104 -6.85 -3.61 12.96
N ALA A 105 -7.50 -2.52 12.52
CA ALA A 105 -7.17 -1.88 11.24
C ALA A 105 -5.74 -1.33 11.26
N VAL A 106 -5.35 -0.65 12.35
CA VAL A 106 -3.99 -0.14 12.51
C VAL A 106 -2.95 -1.25 12.37
N LYS A 107 -3.19 -2.43 12.96
CA LYS A 107 -2.28 -3.59 12.84
C LYS A 107 -2.16 -4.11 11.40
N VAL A 108 -3.27 -4.17 10.66
CA VAL A 108 -3.26 -4.58 9.24
C VAL A 108 -2.47 -3.57 8.42
N PHE A 109 -2.77 -2.28 8.53
CA PHE A 109 -2.08 -1.23 7.78
C PHE A 109 -0.60 -1.07 8.15
N GLN A 110 -0.19 -1.43 9.37
CA GLN A 110 1.23 -1.48 9.74
C GLN A 110 2.05 -2.48 8.91
N GLN A 111 1.41 -3.49 8.30
CA GLN A 111 2.08 -4.47 7.43
C GLN A 111 2.62 -3.82 6.14
N HIS A 112 2.08 -2.67 5.71
CA HIS A 112 2.57 -1.92 4.56
C HIS A 112 4.07 -1.63 4.62
N ARG A 113 4.60 -1.38 5.82
CA ARG A 113 6.03 -1.15 6.01
C ARG A 113 6.86 -2.38 5.62
N GLU A 114 6.45 -3.58 6.04
CA GLU A 114 7.13 -4.83 5.69
C GLU A 114 6.97 -5.13 4.19
N ILE A 115 5.79 -4.88 3.63
CA ILE A 115 5.53 -5.03 2.19
C ILE A 115 6.46 -4.14 1.36
N HIS A 116 6.57 -2.84 1.69
CA HIS A 116 7.50 -1.93 1.01
C HIS A 116 8.96 -2.38 1.11
N GLN A 117 9.36 -2.87 2.29
CA GLN A 117 10.71 -3.38 2.49
C GLN A 117 10.96 -4.59 1.59
N LEU A 118 10.05 -5.57 1.56
CA LEU A 118 10.18 -6.76 0.74
C LEU A 118 10.25 -6.45 -0.75
N ILE A 119 9.51 -5.45 -1.23
CA ILE A 119 9.58 -4.99 -2.63
C ILE A 119 10.94 -4.37 -2.95
N THR A 120 11.43 -3.54 -2.04
CA THR A 120 12.76 -2.93 -2.18
C THR A 120 13.85 -4.00 -2.20
N GLU A 121 13.73 -5.00 -1.34
CA GLU A 121 14.66 -6.11 -1.31
C GLU A 121 14.55 -7.00 -2.56
N LEU A 122 13.33 -7.23 -3.07
CA LEU A 122 13.09 -8.03 -4.26
C LEU A 122 13.73 -7.42 -5.51
N THR A 123 13.66 -6.09 -5.64
CA THR A 123 14.30 -5.35 -6.75
C THR A 123 15.83 -5.30 -6.65
N ARG A 124 16.39 -5.61 -5.47
CA ARG A 124 17.83 -5.64 -5.20
C ARG A 124 18.41 -7.05 -5.12
N ALA A 125 17.61 -8.08 -5.35
CA ALA A 125 18.06 -9.47 -5.26
C ALA A 125 19.23 -9.72 -6.23
N GLU A 126 20.32 -10.30 -5.73
CA GLU A 126 21.55 -10.51 -6.50
C GLU A 126 21.64 -11.92 -7.08
N SER A 127 20.76 -12.83 -6.63
CA SER A 127 20.74 -14.21 -7.08
C SER A 127 19.32 -14.73 -7.36
N PRO A 128 19.16 -15.74 -8.24
CA PRO A 128 17.86 -16.38 -8.48
C PRO A 128 17.24 -17.04 -7.25
N GLU A 129 18.06 -17.51 -6.30
CA GLU A 129 17.59 -18.09 -5.04
C GLU A 129 17.00 -17.01 -4.13
N GLU A 130 17.74 -15.92 -3.93
CA GLU A 130 17.26 -14.77 -3.17
C GLU A 130 15.97 -14.17 -3.76
N LEU A 131 15.92 -14.06 -5.09
CA LEU A 131 14.73 -13.59 -5.80
C LEU A 131 13.52 -14.51 -5.57
N ARG A 132 13.70 -15.83 -5.56
CA ARG A 132 12.63 -16.79 -5.25
C ARG A 132 12.12 -16.64 -3.82
N ASP A 133 13.03 -16.58 -2.86
CA ASP A 133 12.70 -16.51 -1.43
C ASP A 133 11.97 -15.21 -1.09
N LYS A 134 12.49 -14.08 -1.57
CA LYS A 134 11.86 -12.76 -1.36
C LYS A 134 10.49 -12.69 -2.02
N ARG A 135 10.34 -13.23 -3.24
CA ARG A 135 9.04 -13.29 -3.94
C ARG A 135 8.04 -14.13 -3.18
N GLU A 136 8.46 -15.27 -2.65
CA GLU A 136 7.57 -16.14 -1.86
C GLU A 136 7.12 -15.47 -0.57
N ARG A 137 8.05 -14.82 0.15
CA ARG A 137 7.71 -14.05 1.35
C ARG A 137 6.76 -12.89 1.06
N LEU A 138 7.01 -12.16 -0.04
CA LEU A 138 6.14 -11.08 -0.50
C LEU A 138 4.73 -11.60 -0.88
N ARG A 139 4.66 -12.75 -1.56
CA ARG A 139 3.38 -13.39 -1.88
C ARG A 139 2.60 -13.72 -0.61
N GLN A 140 3.24 -14.37 0.36
CA GLN A 140 2.57 -14.79 1.58
C GLN A 140 2.02 -13.60 2.38
N ILE A 141 2.84 -12.56 2.59
CA ILE A 141 2.38 -11.39 3.34
C ILE A 141 1.25 -10.64 2.62
N LEU A 142 1.31 -10.51 1.29
CA LEU A 142 0.26 -9.84 0.52
C LEU A 142 -1.03 -10.65 0.51
N ASP A 143 -0.97 -11.98 0.39
CA ASP A 143 -2.17 -12.83 0.44
C ASP A 143 -2.87 -12.71 1.81
N ASP A 144 -2.11 -12.76 2.90
CA ASP A 144 -2.65 -12.64 4.26
C ASP A 144 -3.19 -11.22 4.53
N HIS A 145 -2.46 -10.20 4.09
CA HIS A 145 -2.84 -8.79 4.20
C HIS A 145 -4.14 -8.49 3.45
N PHE A 146 -4.18 -8.82 2.15
CA PHE A 146 -5.37 -8.64 1.33
C PHE A 146 -6.57 -9.43 1.88
N ALA A 147 -6.36 -10.64 2.41
CA ALA A 147 -7.44 -11.40 3.02
C ALA A 147 -8.05 -10.69 4.24
N ALA A 148 -7.21 -10.09 5.09
CA ALA A 148 -7.66 -9.31 6.25
C ALA A 148 -8.45 -8.07 5.82
N GLU A 149 -8.02 -7.41 4.76
CA GLU A 149 -8.69 -6.24 4.22
C GLU A 149 -10.02 -6.57 3.58
N GLU A 150 -10.02 -7.52 2.64
CA GLU A 150 -11.18 -7.92 1.85
C GLU A 150 -12.32 -8.45 2.71
N SER A 151 -12.00 -9.25 3.74
CA SER A 151 -12.99 -9.91 4.58
C SER A 151 -13.36 -9.12 5.84
N GLY A 152 -12.47 -8.23 6.31
CA GLY A 152 -12.63 -7.53 7.58
C GLY A 152 -12.69 -6.02 7.41
N ILE A 153 -11.59 -5.41 6.96
CA ILE A 153 -11.42 -3.95 6.99
C ILE A 153 -12.34 -3.23 5.99
N PHE A 154 -12.42 -3.68 4.75
CA PHE A 154 -13.22 -3.01 3.71
C PHE A 154 -14.73 -3.07 4.01
N PRO A 155 -15.32 -4.23 4.41
CA PRO A 155 -16.71 -4.25 4.84
C PRO A 155 -16.98 -3.35 6.03
N TRP A 156 -16.08 -3.33 7.01
CA TRP A 156 -16.20 -2.48 8.19
C TRP A 156 -16.18 -1.00 7.82
N ALA A 157 -15.22 -0.57 7.01
CA ALA A 157 -15.12 0.82 6.55
C ALA A 157 -16.36 1.25 5.76
N LEU A 158 -16.92 0.39 4.91
CA LEU A 158 -18.17 0.65 4.19
C LEU A 158 -19.36 0.85 5.12
N GLU A 159 -19.47 0.01 6.15
CA GLU A 159 -20.52 0.14 7.15
C GLU A 159 -20.39 1.47 7.91
N THR A 160 -19.18 1.77 8.39
CA THR A 160 -18.88 3.03 9.09
C THR A 160 -19.20 4.25 8.24
N TYR A 161 -18.76 4.26 6.98
CA TYR A 161 -19.02 5.34 6.05
C TYR A 161 -20.52 5.54 5.79
N ARG A 162 -21.29 4.46 5.63
CA ARG A 162 -22.75 4.55 5.48
C ARG A 162 -23.44 5.10 6.73
N ARG A 163 -22.93 4.76 7.92
CA ARG A 163 -23.44 5.28 9.19
C ARG A 163 -23.20 6.78 9.29
N VAL A 164 -21.96 7.22 9.10
CA VAL A 164 -21.56 8.64 9.19
C VAL A 164 -22.29 9.51 8.16
N ARG A 165 -22.57 9.01 6.95
CA ARG A 165 -23.32 9.79 5.93
C ARG A 165 -24.83 9.87 6.16
N ARG A 166 -25.39 9.09 7.08
CA ARG A 166 -26.82 9.15 7.46
C ARG A 166 -27.08 10.08 8.64
N GLU A 167 -26.03 10.47 9.35
CA GLU A 167 -26.03 11.46 10.44
C GLU A 167 -25.84 12.87 9.88
#